data_AF-A0A9D6I9G1-F1
#
_entry.id   AF-A0A9D6I9G1-F1
#
_cell.length_a   1.000
_cell.length_b   1.000
_cell.length_c   1.000
_cell.angle_alpha   90.00
_cell.angle_beta   90.00
_cell.angle_gamma   90.00
#
_symmetry.space_group_name_H-M   'P 1'
#
loop_
_entity.id
_entity.type
_entity.pdbx_description
1 polymer ?
#
loop_
_entity_poly.entity_id
_entity_poly.type
_entity_poly.pdbx_seq_one_letter_code
_entity_poly.pdbx_strand_id
1 'polypeptide(L)'
;MNIRKVIFLFGIAVILFIIIIVSSLFGSSKKEKETLPATPTPPPFVSYTPQIKSSPTLLPDTQPQGAEKTDELYMRTYTPDIYLANKTPYTGLTFSITRTFKTEPVEHFAFIVTRTGNAQSFQVDAVSWIRSQGLTQKQIDALDIEYR
;
A
#
# COMPACT_ATOMS: atom_id res chain seq x y z
N MET A 1 32.36 50.59 27.12
CA MET A 1 31.21 50.00 26.42
C MET A 1 30.54 49.01 27.36
N ASN A 2 29.28 49.22 27.74
CA ASN A 2 28.65 48.48 28.85
C ASN A 2 28.29 47.07 28.39
N ILE A 3 28.88 46.05 29.03
CA ILE A 3 28.72 44.63 28.64
C ILE A 3 27.25 44.20 28.54
N ARG A 4 26.38 44.80 29.37
CA ARG A 4 24.92 44.60 29.35
C ARG A 4 24.24 45.07 28.06
N LYS A 5 24.76 46.14 27.43
CA LYS A 5 24.26 46.63 26.14
C LYS A 5 24.70 45.73 24.99
N VAL A 6 25.87 45.10 25.10
CA VAL A 6 26.41 44.17 24.08
C VAL A 6 25.62 42.86 24.07
N ILE A 7 25.29 42.32 25.25
CA ILE A 7 24.48 41.10 25.37
C ILE A 7 23.06 41.32 24.82
N PHE A 8 22.47 42.50 25.09
CA PHE A 8 21.14 42.84 24.59
C PHE A 8 21.12 42.99 23.06
N LEU A 9 22.13 43.64 22.48
CA LEU A 9 22.27 43.77 21.02
C LEU A 9 22.47 42.41 20.33
N PHE A 10 23.25 41.51 20.94
CA PHE A 10 23.48 40.18 20.38
C PHE A 10 22.20 39.32 20.40
N GLY A 11 21.39 39.42 21.47
CA GLY A 11 20.12 38.72 21.56
C GLY A 11 19.12 39.13 20.46
N ILE A 12 19.02 40.43 20.16
CA ILE A 12 18.16 40.94 19.09
C ILE A 12 18.64 40.43 17.72
N ALA A 13 19.95 40.42 17.48
CA ALA A 13 20.53 39.95 16.22
C ALA A 13 20.22 38.46 15.96
N VAL A 14 20.30 37.62 17.00
CA VAL A 14 19.97 36.18 16.89
C VAL A 14 18.48 35.97 16.60
N ILE A 15 17.60 36.73 17.24
CA ILE A 15 16.14 36.62 16.98
C ILE A 15 15.82 37.02 15.54
N LEU A 16 16.41 38.11 15.03
CA LEU A 16 16.22 38.52 13.63
C LEU A 16 16.75 37.47 12.64
N PHE A 17 17.88 36.83 12.94
CA PHE A 17 18.44 35.77 12.11
C PHE A 17 17.52 34.55 12.03
N ILE A 18 16.90 34.15 13.14
CA ILE A 18 15.93 33.03 13.16
C ILE A 18 14.69 33.37 12.32
N ILE A 19 14.18 34.61 12.39
CA ILE A 19 13.01 35.04 11.59
C ILE A 19 13.31 34.98 10.09
N ILE A 20 14.53 35.37 9.67
CA ILE A 20 14.95 35.30 8.26
C ILE A 20 15.02 33.84 7.78
N ILE A 21 15.56 32.92 8.60
CA ILE A 21 15.60 31.49 8.24
C ILE A 21 14.18 30.92 8.10
N VAL A 22 13.28 31.21 9.05
CA VAL A 22 11.90 30.70 9.01
C VAL A 22 11.14 31.26 7.80
N SER A 23 11.32 32.54 7.47
CA SER A 23 10.69 33.15 6.30
C SER A 23 11.27 32.64 4.97
N SER A 24 12.54 32.21 4.94
CA SER A 24 13.14 31.57 3.75
C SER A 24 12.64 30.14 3.49
N LEU A 25 12.11 29.46 4.51
CA LEU A 25 11.57 28.09 4.38
C LEU A 25 10.11 28.07 3.86
N PHE A 26 9.39 29.19 3.95
CA PHE A 26 8.03 29.34 3.40
C PHE A 26 8.06 30.01 2.01
N GLY A 27 8.87 29.46 1.10
CA GLY A 27 8.90 29.83 -0.30
C GLY A 27 7.57 29.49 -0.99
N SER A 28 6.86 30.51 -1.43
CA SER A 28 5.61 30.44 -2.18
C SER A 28 5.66 29.43 -3.35
N SER A 29 4.91 28.33 -3.23
CA SER A 29 4.53 27.53 -4.40
C SER A 29 3.66 28.38 -5.32
N LYS A 30 4.24 28.85 -6.42
CA LYS A 30 3.48 29.40 -7.54
C LYS A 30 2.57 28.29 -8.07
N LYS A 31 1.26 28.44 -7.92
CA LYS A 31 0.29 27.62 -8.64
C LYS A 31 0.32 28.03 -10.10
N GLU A 32 1.10 27.30 -10.88
CA GLU A 32 1.03 27.35 -12.33
C GLU A 32 -0.34 26.81 -12.75
N LYS A 33 -1.13 27.68 -13.40
CA LYS A 33 -2.44 27.32 -13.93
C LYS A 33 -2.18 26.63 -15.26
N GLU A 34 -1.97 25.32 -15.22
CA GLU A 34 -1.82 24.49 -16.41
C GLU A 34 -3.06 24.68 -17.29
N THR A 35 -2.86 25.31 -18.44
CA THR A 35 -3.92 25.50 -19.42
C THR A 35 -3.89 24.27 -20.31
N LEU A 36 -4.85 23.36 -20.11
CA LEU A 36 -4.95 22.13 -20.89
C LEU A 36 -5.03 22.48 -22.39
N PRO A 37 -4.18 21.88 -23.25
CA PRO A 37 -4.33 22.03 -24.68
C PRO A 37 -5.68 21.46 -25.13
N ALA A 38 -6.29 22.10 -26.13
CA ALA A 38 -7.57 21.67 -26.69
C ALA A 38 -7.50 20.20 -27.10
N THR A 39 -8.44 19.39 -26.58
CA THR A 39 -8.55 17.96 -26.85
C THR A 39 -8.57 17.70 -28.35
N PRO A 40 -7.61 16.95 -28.92
CA PRO A 40 -7.71 16.53 -30.31
C PRO A 40 -8.95 15.64 -30.47
N THR A 41 -9.78 15.94 -31.47
CA THR A 41 -10.95 15.12 -31.81
C THR A 41 -10.50 13.67 -31.99
N PRO A 42 -11.03 12.72 -31.19
CA PRO A 42 -10.66 11.32 -31.33
C PRO A 42 -11.02 10.83 -32.74
N PRO A 43 -10.17 10.03 -33.39
CA PRO A 43 -10.50 9.43 -34.67
C PRO A 43 -11.81 8.63 -34.52
N PRO A 44 -12.61 8.51 -35.61
CA PRO A 44 -13.86 7.76 -35.57
C PRO A 44 -13.60 6.35 -35.03
N PHE A 45 -14.38 5.95 -34.03
CA PHE A 45 -14.31 4.62 -33.45
C PHE A 45 -14.55 3.57 -34.54
N VAL A 46 -13.52 2.81 -34.87
CA VAL A 46 -13.67 1.60 -35.66
C VAL A 46 -14.33 0.58 -34.74
N SER A 47 -15.62 0.31 -34.96
CA SER A 47 -16.34 -0.72 -34.23
C SER A 47 -15.80 -2.08 -34.66
N TYR A 48 -14.90 -2.64 -33.85
CA TYR A 48 -14.49 -4.03 -33.99
C TYR A 48 -15.58 -4.91 -33.39
N THR A 49 -16.49 -5.41 -34.23
CA THR A 49 -17.37 -6.51 -33.83
C THR A 49 -16.50 -7.78 -33.82
N PRO A 50 -16.18 -8.38 -32.66
CA PRO A 50 -15.43 -9.62 -32.63
C PRO A 50 -16.27 -10.67 -33.37
N GLN A 51 -15.78 -11.15 -34.51
CA GLN A 51 -16.33 -12.35 -35.12
C GLN A 51 -16.02 -13.50 -34.16
N ILE A 52 -16.97 -13.85 -33.29
CA ILE A 52 -16.86 -15.00 -32.37
C ILE A 52 -16.88 -16.26 -33.24
N LYS A 53 -15.72 -16.62 -33.77
CA LYS A 53 -15.51 -17.83 -34.54
C LYS A 53 -15.31 -18.95 -33.52
N SER A 54 -16.40 -19.65 -33.21
CA SER A 54 -16.50 -20.80 -32.31
C SER A 54 -16.17 -20.55 -30.83
N SER A 55 -16.93 -21.19 -29.94
CA SER A 55 -16.58 -21.26 -28.51
C SER A 55 -15.18 -21.87 -28.35
N PRO A 56 -14.33 -21.35 -27.44
CA PRO A 56 -13.01 -21.90 -27.21
C PRO A 56 -13.11 -23.36 -26.76
N THR A 57 -12.37 -24.24 -27.44
CA THR A 57 -12.21 -25.64 -26.99
C THR A 57 -11.41 -25.64 -25.70
N LEU A 58 -12.02 -26.07 -24.60
CA LEU A 58 -11.31 -26.27 -23.33
C LEU A 58 -10.37 -27.46 -23.48
N LEU A 59 -9.07 -27.19 -23.45
CA LEU A 59 -8.05 -28.24 -23.39
C LEU A 59 -8.01 -28.82 -21.96
N PRO A 60 -7.74 -30.13 -21.83
CA PRO A 60 -7.52 -30.73 -20.51
C PRO A 60 -6.27 -30.16 -19.85
N ASP A 61 -6.29 -30.09 -18.52
CA ASP A 61 -5.13 -29.68 -17.73
C ASP A 61 -3.96 -30.66 -17.97
N THR A 62 -2.81 -30.12 -18.33
CA THR A 62 -1.58 -30.87 -18.61
C THR A 62 -0.64 -30.92 -17.42
N GLN A 63 -1.00 -30.27 -16.30
CA GLN A 63 -0.20 -30.31 -15.08
C GLN A 63 -0.22 -31.71 -14.43
N PRO A 64 0.90 -32.13 -13.81
CA PRO A 64 0.92 -33.34 -13.01
C PRO A 64 -0.11 -33.29 -11.87
N GLN A 65 -0.70 -34.44 -11.55
CA GLN A 65 -1.62 -34.54 -10.42
C GLN A 65 -0.91 -34.09 -9.13
N GLY A 66 -1.45 -33.06 -8.47
CA GLY A 66 -0.86 -32.50 -7.24
C GLY A 66 0.12 -31.35 -7.44
N ALA A 67 0.32 -30.85 -8.67
CA ALA A 67 1.09 -29.63 -8.92
C ALA A 67 0.56 -28.44 -8.09
N GLU A 68 -0.76 -28.28 -8.02
CA GLU A 68 -1.43 -27.25 -7.19
C GLU A 68 -0.98 -27.26 -5.72
N LYS A 69 -0.91 -28.45 -5.10
CA LYS A 69 -0.49 -28.57 -3.69
C LYS A 69 0.96 -28.19 -3.49
N THR A 70 1.80 -28.49 -4.49
CA THR A 70 3.23 -28.17 -4.47
C THR A 70 3.43 -26.67 -4.60
N ASP A 71 2.70 -26.03 -5.52
CA ASP A 71 2.73 -24.58 -5.71
C ASP A 71 2.21 -23.85 -4.46
N GLU A 72 1.12 -24.32 -3.87
CA GLU A 72 0.58 -23.73 -2.64
C GLU A 72 1.57 -23.81 -1.48
N LEU A 73 2.19 -24.98 -1.27
CA LEU A 73 3.21 -25.18 -0.23
C LEU A 73 4.43 -24.29 -0.48
N TYR A 74 4.87 -24.18 -1.73
CA TYR A 74 5.98 -23.32 -2.11
C TYR A 74 5.68 -21.86 -1.79
N MET A 75 4.52 -21.33 -2.22
CA MET A 75 4.13 -19.95 -1.95
C MET A 75 4.02 -19.69 -0.45
N ARG A 76 3.37 -20.60 0.29
CA ARG A 76 3.23 -20.47 1.75
C ARG A 76 4.58 -20.46 2.45
N THR A 77 5.58 -21.17 1.93
CA THR A 77 6.90 -21.31 2.55
C THR A 77 7.82 -20.13 2.22
N TYR A 78 7.87 -19.73 0.94
CA TYR A 78 8.87 -18.80 0.42
C TYR A 78 8.35 -17.41 0.10
N THR A 79 7.05 -17.25 -0.16
CA THR A 79 6.40 -15.97 -0.49
C THR A 79 5.08 -15.79 0.28
N PRO A 80 5.14 -15.74 1.63
CA PRO A 80 3.95 -15.75 2.48
C PRO A 80 3.03 -14.54 2.25
N ASP A 81 3.56 -13.40 1.80
CA ASP A 81 2.81 -12.21 1.43
C ASP A 81 1.97 -12.46 0.16
N ILE A 82 2.56 -13.04 -0.90
CA ILE A 82 1.82 -13.39 -2.12
C ILE A 82 0.78 -14.48 -1.80
N TYR A 83 1.15 -15.47 -0.99
CA TYR A 83 0.23 -16.51 -0.56
C TYR A 83 -0.99 -15.93 0.18
N LEU A 84 -0.77 -15.05 1.18
CA LEU A 84 -1.86 -14.43 1.91
C LEU A 84 -2.64 -13.43 1.04
N ALA A 85 -1.99 -12.78 0.08
CA ALA A 85 -2.65 -11.92 -0.92
C ALA A 85 -3.69 -12.72 -1.72
N ASN A 86 -3.41 -13.97 -2.09
CA ASN A 86 -4.37 -14.85 -2.77
C ASN A 86 -5.55 -15.30 -1.89
N LYS A 87 -5.44 -15.17 -0.56
CA LYS A 87 -6.52 -15.48 0.40
C LYS A 87 -7.31 -14.23 0.83
N THR A 88 -6.96 -13.06 0.30
CA THR A 88 -7.66 -11.79 0.56
C THR A 88 -8.42 -11.31 -0.69
N PRO A 89 -9.44 -10.44 -0.58
CA PRO A 89 -10.00 -9.91 0.66
C PRO A 89 -10.73 -10.97 1.50
N TYR A 90 -10.80 -10.75 2.80
CA TYR A 90 -11.56 -11.58 3.74
C TYR A 90 -12.38 -10.68 4.67
N THR A 91 -13.62 -11.09 4.97
CA THR A 91 -14.48 -10.39 5.92
C THR A 91 -15.05 -11.40 6.91
N GLY A 92 -14.71 -11.23 8.18
CA GLY A 92 -15.25 -12.00 9.30
C GLY A 92 -16.20 -11.17 10.17
N LEU A 93 -16.58 -11.73 11.31
CA LEU A 93 -17.50 -11.09 12.25
C LEU A 93 -16.85 -9.91 13.01
N THR A 94 -15.56 -10.00 13.31
CA THR A 94 -14.84 -9.04 14.18
C THR A 94 -13.78 -8.22 13.44
N PHE A 95 -13.35 -8.66 12.25
CA PHE A 95 -12.42 -7.93 11.39
C PHE A 95 -12.67 -8.18 9.90
N SER A 96 -12.09 -7.34 9.06
CA SER A 96 -11.86 -7.58 7.63
C SER A 96 -10.38 -7.39 7.30
N ILE A 97 -9.91 -8.05 6.24
CA ILE A 97 -8.55 -7.93 5.72
C ILE A 97 -8.61 -7.60 4.24
N THR A 98 -7.96 -6.52 3.88
CA THR A 98 -7.67 -6.17 2.49
C THR A 98 -6.16 -6.14 2.26
N ARG A 99 -5.75 -5.98 1.01
CA ARG A 99 -4.34 -5.87 0.62
C ARG A 99 -4.10 -4.62 -0.21
N THR A 100 -2.89 -4.12 -0.15
CA THR A 100 -2.32 -3.13 -1.06
C THR A 100 -0.93 -3.59 -1.48
N PHE A 101 -0.48 -3.16 -2.66
CA PHE A 101 0.89 -3.41 -3.10
C PHE A 101 1.74 -2.18 -2.79
N LYS A 102 2.83 -2.35 -2.04
CA LYS A 102 3.80 -1.28 -1.75
C LYS A 102 5.01 -1.48 -2.65
N THR A 103 5.50 -0.39 -3.24
CA THR A 103 6.69 -0.39 -4.10
C THR A 103 7.97 -0.03 -3.37
N GLU A 104 7.88 0.52 -2.16
CA GLU A 104 9.03 0.95 -1.36
C GLU A 104 8.92 0.46 0.10
N PRO A 105 10.05 0.16 0.77
CA PRO A 105 11.42 0.14 0.23
C PRO A 105 11.71 -1.09 -0.68
N VAL A 106 10.90 -2.13 -0.59
CA VAL A 106 10.94 -3.34 -1.44
C VAL A 106 9.50 -3.62 -1.87
N GLU A 107 9.31 -4.15 -3.08
CA GLU A 107 8.01 -4.55 -3.58
C GLU A 107 7.42 -5.73 -2.79
N HIS A 108 6.25 -5.54 -2.18
CA HIS A 108 5.54 -6.59 -1.43
C HIS A 108 4.06 -6.26 -1.25
N PHE A 109 3.28 -7.28 -0.87
CA PHE A 109 1.90 -7.06 -0.41
C PHE A 109 1.87 -6.68 1.07
N ALA A 110 1.21 -5.55 1.36
CA ALA A 110 0.87 -5.13 2.70
C ALA A 110 -0.63 -5.36 2.97
N PHE A 111 -0.97 -5.67 4.22
CA PHE A 111 -2.31 -6.06 4.62
C PHE A 111 -2.90 -5.02 5.57
N ILE A 112 -4.16 -4.68 5.36
CA ILE A 112 -4.88 -3.76 6.22
C ILE A 112 -5.97 -4.55 6.92
N VAL A 113 -5.82 -4.74 8.23
CA VAL A 113 -6.80 -5.38 9.10
C VAL A 113 -7.67 -4.28 9.69
N THR A 114 -8.94 -4.26 9.33
CA THR A 114 -9.90 -3.28 9.84
C THR A 114 -10.84 -3.94 10.83
N ARG A 115 -11.04 -3.32 12.00
CA ARG A 115 -12.06 -3.80 12.94
C ARG A 115 -13.46 -3.71 12.33
N THR A 116 -14.24 -4.78 12.47
CA THR A 116 -15.68 -4.76 12.20
C THR A 116 -16.45 -4.85 13.51
N GLY A 117 -17.44 -3.96 13.68
CA GLY A 117 -18.20 -3.85 14.93
C GLY A 117 -17.38 -3.34 16.13
N ASN A 118 -17.75 -3.80 17.33
CA ASN A 118 -17.21 -3.32 18.61
C ASN A 118 -16.17 -4.24 19.24
N ALA A 119 -15.68 -5.26 18.54
CA ALA A 119 -14.78 -6.26 19.12
C ALA A 119 -13.37 -5.69 19.39
N GLN A 120 -12.95 -5.65 20.66
CA GLN A 120 -11.61 -5.25 21.07
C GLN A 120 -10.54 -6.32 20.73
N SER A 121 -10.95 -7.57 20.53
CA SER A 121 -10.07 -8.70 20.22
C SER A 121 -9.74 -8.88 18.74
N PHE A 122 -10.17 -7.97 17.85
CA PHE A 122 -10.12 -8.18 16.40
C PHE A 122 -8.71 -8.48 15.84
N GLN A 123 -7.66 -7.96 16.48
CA GLN A 123 -6.28 -8.24 16.09
C GLN A 123 -5.90 -9.70 16.39
N VAL A 124 -6.32 -10.22 17.54
CA VAL A 124 -6.10 -11.62 17.93
C VAL A 124 -6.86 -12.56 17.00
N ASP A 125 -8.09 -12.20 16.66
CA ASP A 125 -8.91 -12.96 15.73
C ASP A 125 -8.30 -12.97 14.32
N ALA A 126 -7.78 -11.83 13.86
CA ALA A 126 -7.08 -11.71 12.58
C ALA A 126 -5.83 -12.59 12.53
N VAL A 127 -4.96 -12.52 13.55
CA VAL A 127 -3.77 -13.38 13.64
C VAL A 127 -4.15 -14.86 13.69
N SER A 128 -5.21 -15.21 14.41
CA SER A 128 -5.71 -16.58 14.48
C SER A 128 -6.20 -17.09 13.12
N TRP A 129 -6.86 -16.22 12.34
CA TRP A 129 -7.25 -16.53 10.96
C TRP A 129 -6.05 -16.65 10.02
N ILE A 130 -5.05 -15.78 10.10
CA ILE A 130 -3.84 -15.89 9.28
C ILE A 130 -3.11 -17.21 9.59
N ARG A 131 -3.02 -17.58 10.87
CA ARG A 131 -2.43 -18.86 11.29
C ARG A 131 -3.23 -20.06 10.77
N SER A 132 -4.56 -19.96 10.69
CA SER A 132 -5.40 -21.02 10.11
C SER A 132 -5.17 -21.21 8.60
N GLN A 133 -4.62 -20.21 7.91
CA GLN A 133 -4.15 -20.36 6.52
C GLN A 133 -2.83 -21.15 6.41
N GLY A 134 -2.26 -21.59 7.55
CA GLY A 134 -1.05 -22.40 7.63
C GLY A 134 0.25 -21.61 7.73
N LEU A 135 0.19 -20.30 8.00
CA LEU A 135 1.40 -19.50 8.24
C LEU A 135 1.88 -19.69 9.68
N THR A 136 3.20 -19.80 9.83
CA THR A 136 3.86 -19.81 11.14
C THR A 136 3.93 -18.41 11.75
N GLN A 137 4.06 -18.29 13.07
CA GLN A 137 4.18 -16.98 13.72
C GLN A 137 5.33 -16.15 13.15
N LYS A 138 6.49 -16.77 12.91
CA LYS A 138 7.65 -16.11 12.28
C LYS A 138 7.32 -15.50 10.91
N GLN A 139 6.51 -16.18 10.11
CA GLN A 139 6.08 -15.66 8.81
C GLN A 139 5.10 -14.50 8.99
N ILE A 140 4.16 -14.61 9.93
CA ILE A 140 3.19 -13.55 10.23
C ILE A 140 3.92 -12.28 10.70
N ASP A 141 4.91 -12.41 11.58
CA ASP A 141 5.71 -11.30 12.09
C ASP A 141 6.54 -10.60 11.00
N ALA A 142 6.80 -11.28 9.89
CA ALA A 142 7.52 -10.74 8.74
C ALA A 142 6.59 -10.09 7.70
N LEU A 143 5.27 -10.22 7.83
CA LEU A 143 4.31 -9.56 6.96
C LEU A 143 4.15 -8.08 7.35
N ASP A 144 3.92 -7.22 6.37
CA ASP A 144 3.49 -5.85 6.61
C ASP A 144 1.99 -5.83 6.89
N ILE A 145 1.61 -5.72 8.16
CA ILE A 145 0.21 -5.71 8.62
C ILE A 145 -0.08 -4.43 9.39
N GLU A 146 -1.00 -3.63 8.86
CA GLU A 146 -1.53 -2.43 9.50
C GLU A 146 -2.88 -2.73 10.14
N TYR A 147 -3.06 -2.41 11.42
CA TYR A 147 -4.33 -2.54 12.13
C TYR A 147 -5.04 -1.18 12.22
N ARG A 148 -6.32 -1.14 11.83
CA ARG A 148 -7.16 0.07 11.78
C ARG A 148 -8.49 -0.12 12.52
#